data_AF-A0AA38YZ12-F1
#
_entry.id   AF-A0AA38YZ12-F1
#
_cell.length_a   1.000
_cell.length_b   1.000
_cell.length_c   1.000
_cell.angle_alpha   90.00
_cell.angle_beta   90.00
_cell.angle_gamma   90.00
#
_symmetry.space_group_name_H-M   'P 1'
#
loop_
_entity.id
_entity.type
_entity.pdbx_description
1 polymer ?
#
loop_
_entity_poly.entity_id
_entity_poly.type
_entity_poly.pdbx_seq_one_letter_code
_entity_poly.pdbx_strand_id
1 'polypeptide(L)'
;MTFMAQCHWISLFFALSFLVRVLNASAGDSDPLYKACIEQCEKTGCVGDKCFQHCKLSSDGNPIGGPWYLQEPLYLRWKQWDCRSDCRYHCMLAREEEREELGDKPVKYHGKWPFRRVYGIQEPVSVALATLNLAMQFHGWVSFLILLYYKLPLRPDRKTFYEYTGLWHIYGILAMNAWFWNAVFHSRDVDLTEKLDYSSGVALLGFTLILAILRAFNVRDEAARVMIAAPLMAFVTTHILYLNFYKLDYGNPSSNSLHLLNLCSIIHHYTKLPAQLHLGSYGILP
;
A
#
# COMPACT_ATOMS: atom_id res chain seq x y z
N MET A 1 37.73 -26.57 5.00
CA MET A 1 36.30 -26.25 4.82
C MET A 1 36.03 -24.80 4.35
N THR A 2 37.05 -24.01 3.98
CA THR A 2 36.90 -22.58 3.64
C THR A 2 36.80 -22.29 2.13
N PHE A 3 37.31 -23.19 1.27
CA PHE A 3 37.34 -22.97 -0.19
C PHE A 3 35.98 -23.24 -0.89
N MET A 4 35.21 -24.21 -0.39
CA MET A 4 33.89 -24.56 -0.94
C MET A 4 32.87 -23.44 -0.72
N ALA A 5 32.90 -22.78 0.44
CA ALA A 5 32.00 -21.66 0.75
C ALA A 5 32.22 -20.48 -0.20
N GLN A 6 33.47 -20.11 -0.50
CA GLN A 6 33.80 -19.03 -1.44
C GLN A 6 33.28 -19.29 -2.87
N CYS A 7 33.32 -20.54 -3.32
CA CYS A 7 32.84 -20.92 -4.66
C CYS A 7 31.30 -20.84 -4.78
N HIS A 8 30.57 -21.12 -3.69
CA HIS A 8 29.12 -20.96 -3.62
C HIS A 8 28.68 -19.48 -3.64
N TRP A 9 29.41 -18.59 -2.95
CA TRP A 9 29.12 -17.15 -2.98
C TRP A 9 29.36 -16.52 -4.36
N ILE A 10 30.41 -16.94 -5.07
CA ILE A 10 30.71 -16.46 -6.43
C ILE A 10 29.65 -16.99 -7.43
N SER A 11 29.25 -18.27 -7.31
CA SER A 11 28.18 -18.84 -8.14
C SER A 11 26.82 -18.18 -7.86
N LEU A 12 26.53 -17.83 -6.60
CA LEU A 12 25.31 -17.11 -6.22
C LEU A 12 25.31 -15.68 -6.78
N PHE A 13 26.46 -14.98 -6.74
CA PHE A 13 26.62 -13.65 -7.35
C PHE A 13 26.49 -13.70 -8.88
N PHE A 14 27.07 -14.70 -9.54
CA PHE A 14 26.92 -14.90 -10.98
C PHE A 14 25.46 -15.24 -11.34
N ALA A 15 24.79 -16.10 -10.57
CA ALA A 15 23.37 -16.41 -10.75
C ALA A 15 22.45 -15.20 -10.49
N LEU A 16 22.77 -14.33 -9.51
CA LEU A 16 22.08 -13.06 -9.29
C LEU A 16 22.36 -12.04 -10.40
N SER A 17 23.55 -12.04 -11.01
CA SER A 17 23.88 -11.12 -12.10
C SER A 17 23.06 -11.39 -13.37
N PHE A 18 22.65 -12.64 -13.60
CA PHE A 18 21.70 -13.00 -14.68
C PHE A 18 20.25 -12.65 -14.37
N LEU A 19 19.91 -12.26 -13.13
CA LEU A 19 18.60 -11.73 -12.74
C LEU A 19 18.48 -10.22 -12.96
N VAL A 20 19.56 -9.54 -13.39
CA VAL A 20 19.50 -8.13 -13.80
C VAL A 20 18.79 -8.06 -15.15
N ARG A 21 17.46 -8.10 -15.12
CA ARG A 21 16.64 -7.75 -16.27
C ARG A 21 16.96 -6.32 -16.69
N VAL A 22 17.19 -6.13 -17.98
CA VAL A 22 17.28 -4.79 -18.58
C VAL A 22 16.03 -4.01 -18.19
N LEU A 23 16.23 -2.87 -17.53
CA LEU A 23 15.18 -1.94 -17.14
C LEU A 23 14.65 -1.26 -18.41
N ASN A 24 13.67 -1.87 -19.05
CA ASN A 24 12.92 -1.20 -20.09
C ASN A 24 11.96 -0.23 -19.41
N ALA A 25 12.12 1.07 -19.70
CA ALA A 25 11.09 2.06 -19.41
C ALA A 25 9.75 1.58 -19.98
N SER A 26 8.65 2.01 -19.36
CA SER A 26 7.32 1.62 -19.83
C SER A 26 7.15 1.93 -21.31
N ALA A 27 6.44 1.09 -22.06
CA ALA A 27 6.27 1.27 -23.51
C ALA A 27 5.69 2.66 -23.85
N GLY A 28 4.76 3.16 -23.03
CA GLY A 28 4.22 4.52 -23.13
C GLY A 28 5.24 5.62 -22.80
N ASP A 29 6.15 5.39 -21.84
CA ASP A 29 7.20 6.35 -21.48
C ASP A 29 8.26 6.50 -22.57
N SER A 30 8.34 5.54 -23.48
CA SER A 30 9.24 5.54 -24.62
C SER A 30 8.64 6.21 -25.86
N ASP A 31 7.32 6.47 -25.86
CA ASP A 31 6.61 7.08 -27.00
C ASP A 31 7.07 8.55 -27.19
N PRO A 32 7.67 8.91 -28.35
CA PRO A 32 8.12 10.26 -28.61
C PRO A 32 6.98 11.29 -28.67
N LEU A 33 5.77 10.88 -29.10
CA LEU A 33 4.60 11.76 -29.15
C LEU A 33 4.10 12.08 -27.74
N TYR A 34 4.15 11.09 -26.84
CA TYR A 34 3.84 11.30 -25.43
C TYR A 34 4.79 12.29 -24.77
N LYS A 35 6.10 12.14 -24.99
CA LYS A 35 7.13 13.06 -24.47
C LYS A 35 6.95 14.47 -24.99
N ALA A 36 6.73 14.61 -26.29
CA ALA A 36 6.49 15.91 -26.92
C ALA A 36 5.25 16.60 -26.34
N CYS A 37 4.16 15.86 -26.11
CA CYS A 37 2.97 16.39 -25.48
C CYS A 37 3.24 16.91 -24.06
N ILE A 38 3.99 16.15 -23.24
CA ILE A 38 4.34 16.60 -21.87
C ILE A 38 5.15 17.89 -21.92
N GLU A 39 6.20 17.94 -22.74
CA GLU A 39 7.05 19.13 -22.86
C GLU A 39 6.26 20.36 -23.35
N GLN A 40 5.32 20.16 -24.29
CA GLN A 40 4.45 21.23 -24.77
C GLN A 40 3.47 21.67 -23.68
N CYS A 41 2.87 20.73 -22.95
CA CYS A 41 1.94 21.04 -21.87
C CYS A 41 2.62 21.77 -20.70
N GLU A 42 3.84 21.37 -20.32
CA GLU A 42 4.59 22.07 -19.26
C GLU A 42 4.91 23.53 -19.65
N LYS A 43 5.07 23.82 -20.95
CA LYS A 43 5.33 25.19 -21.47
C LYS A 43 4.06 26.01 -21.66
N THR A 44 3.01 25.41 -22.21
CA THR A 44 1.78 26.11 -22.62
C THR A 44 0.70 26.07 -21.54
N GLY A 45 0.80 25.13 -20.61
CA GLY A 45 -0.22 24.81 -19.63
C GLY A 45 -1.48 24.16 -20.22
N CYS A 46 -1.44 23.65 -21.46
CA CYS A 46 -2.61 23.11 -22.14
C CYS A 46 -2.33 21.78 -22.85
N VAL A 47 -3.35 20.92 -22.92
CA VAL A 47 -3.41 19.71 -23.76
C VAL A 47 -4.70 19.78 -24.58
N GLY A 48 -4.58 20.02 -25.89
CA GLY A 48 -5.72 20.31 -26.75
C GLY A 48 -6.51 21.52 -26.24
N ASP A 49 -7.83 21.37 -26.08
CA ASP A 49 -8.71 22.43 -25.57
C ASP A 49 -8.69 22.59 -24.04
N LYS A 50 -7.99 21.70 -23.31
CA LYS A 50 -7.95 21.70 -21.85
C LYS A 50 -6.71 22.45 -21.37
N CYS A 51 -6.93 23.58 -20.68
CA CYS A 51 -5.85 24.38 -20.09
C CYS A 51 -5.92 24.40 -18.56
N PHE A 52 -4.77 24.28 -17.92
CA PHE A 52 -4.61 24.24 -16.46
C PHE A 52 -4.10 25.59 -15.96
N GLN A 53 -4.89 26.30 -15.17
CA GLN A 53 -4.50 27.63 -14.66
C GLN A 53 -3.26 27.56 -13.74
N HIS A 54 -3.12 26.47 -12.98
CA HIS A 54 -1.98 26.24 -12.08
C HIS A 54 -0.67 25.91 -12.82
N CYS A 55 -0.72 25.63 -14.13
CA CYS A 55 0.47 25.43 -14.97
C CYS A 55 1.07 26.73 -15.49
N LYS A 56 0.36 27.85 -15.42
CA LYS A 56 0.88 29.14 -15.88
C LYS A 56 1.94 29.62 -14.89
N LEU A 57 3.22 29.37 -15.19
CA LEU A 57 4.29 30.15 -14.58
C LEU A 57 4.08 31.60 -14.98
N SER A 58 3.86 32.47 -13.99
CA SER A 58 4.07 33.90 -14.20
C SER A 58 5.51 34.08 -14.71
N SER A 59 5.69 34.88 -15.76
CA SER A 59 6.99 35.15 -16.39
C SER A 59 8.03 35.79 -15.45
N ASP A 60 7.60 36.19 -14.25
CA ASP A 60 8.46 36.56 -13.15
C ASP A 60 8.40 35.45 -12.11
N GLY A 61 9.55 34.87 -11.73
CA GLY A 61 9.69 33.77 -10.77
C GLY A 61 9.21 34.04 -9.33
N ASN A 62 8.21 34.89 -9.15
CA ASN A 62 7.41 34.97 -7.95
C ASN A 62 6.16 34.08 -8.10
N PRO A 63 5.91 33.12 -7.18
CA PRO A 63 4.54 32.64 -7.03
C PRO A 63 3.67 33.87 -6.78
N ILE A 64 2.49 33.97 -7.40
CA ILE A 64 1.56 35.08 -7.17
C ILE A 64 1.25 35.07 -5.67
N GLY A 65 2.02 35.85 -4.92
CA GLY A 65 1.88 36.11 -3.50
C GLY A 65 0.71 37.05 -3.35
N GLY A 66 -0.49 36.53 -3.59
CA GLY A 66 -1.68 37.12 -3.00
C GLY A 66 -1.49 37.17 -1.47
N PRO A 67 -2.12 38.13 -0.78
CA PRO A 67 -2.06 38.23 0.66
C PRO A 67 -2.21 36.86 1.35
N TRP A 68 -1.47 36.62 2.44
CA TRP A 68 -1.42 35.35 3.18
C TRP A 68 -2.80 34.77 3.59
N TYR A 69 -3.86 35.57 3.56
CA TYR A 69 -5.24 35.17 3.82
C TYR A 69 -6.02 34.64 2.59
N LEU A 70 -5.46 34.73 1.38
CA LEU A 70 -5.97 34.12 0.14
C LEU A 70 -5.35 32.75 -0.13
N GLN A 71 -4.59 32.21 0.83
CA GLN A 71 -4.01 30.89 0.71
C GLN A 71 -5.14 29.87 0.62
N GLU A 72 -5.20 29.18 -0.52
CA GLU A 72 -6.25 28.21 -0.78
C GLU A 72 -6.32 27.21 0.39
N PRO A 73 -7.53 26.93 0.91
CA PRO A 73 -7.74 25.92 1.93
C PRO A 73 -6.95 24.65 1.63
N LEU A 74 -6.36 24.03 2.66
CA LEU A 74 -5.56 22.81 2.52
C LEU A 74 -6.29 21.69 1.76
N TYR A 75 -7.63 21.64 1.86
CA TYR A 75 -8.46 20.69 1.10
C TYR A 75 -8.52 20.99 -0.41
N LEU A 76 -8.44 22.26 -0.83
CA LEU A 76 -8.35 22.65 -2.25
C LEU A 76 -6.94 22.37 -2.79
N ARG A 77 -5.91 22.68 -1.99
CA ARG A 77 -4.53 22.35 -2.31
C ARG A 77 -4.30 20.85 -2.47
N TRP A 78 -4.97 20.04 -1.66
CA TRP A 78 -4.94 18.56 -1.78
C TRP A 78 -5.63 18.07 -3.06
N LYS A 79 -6.70 18.74 -3.48
CA LYS A 79 -7.44 18.41 -4.72
C LYS A 79 -6.69 18.85 -5.98
N GLN A 80 -5.85 19.86 -5.90
CA GLN A 80 -5.05 20.34 -7.01
C GLN A 80 -3.89 19.37 -7.27
N TRP A 81 -3.70 19.06 -8.55
CA TRP A 81 -2.56 18.28 -9.03
C TRP A 81 -1.45 19.24 -9.45
N ASP A 82 -0.20 18.78 -9.36
CA ASP A 82 0.92 19.56 -9.89
C ASP A 82 0.83 19.61 -11.41
N CYS A 83 1.29 20.71 -12.00
CA CYS A 83 1.23 20.92 -13.45
C CYS A 83 1.77 19.72 -14.25
N ARG A 84 2.95 19.22 -13.85
CA ARG A 84 3.59 18.05 -14.45
C ARG A 84 2.73 16.79 -14.37
N SER A 85 2.04 16.58 -13.26
CA SER A 85 1.18 15.41 -13.03
C SER A 85 -0.08 15.47 -13.88
N ASP A 86 -0.66 16.65 -14.07
CA ASP A 86 -1.82 16.84 -14.96
C ASP A 86 -1.42 16.75 -16.43
N CYS A 87 -0.29 17.33 -16.83
CA CYS A 87 0.25 17.17 -18.17
C CYS A 87 0.49 15.69 -18.51
N ARG A 88 1.16 14.93 -17.63
CA ARG A 88 1.37 13.49 -17.81
C ARG A 88 0.07 12.72 -17.97
N TYR A 89 -0.94 13.04 -17.15
CA TYR A 89 -2.23 12.37 -17.17
C TYR A 89 -3.03 12.67 -18.44
N HIS A 90 -3.13 13.95 -18.82
CA HIS A 90 -3.91 14.35 -19.99
C HIS A 90 -3.25 13.96 -21.31
N CYS A 91 -1.91 14.04 -21.41
CA CYS A 91 -1.17 13.52 -22.56
C CYS A 91 -1.31 12.00 -22.68
N MET A 92 -1.29 11.27 -21.57
CA MET A 92 -1.52 9.82 -21.56
C MET A 92 -2.90 9.50 -22.11
N LEU A 93 -3.95 10.18 -21.63
CA LEU A 93 -5.31 9.93 -22.12
C LEU A 93 -5.47 10.25 -23.62
N ALA A 94 -4.90 11.36 -24.09
CA ALA A 94 -4.95 11.72 -25.50
C ALA A 94 -4.27 10.68 -26.38
N ARG A 95 -3.11 10.14 -25.95
CA ARG A 95 -2.42 9.07 -26.66
C ARG A 95 -3.20 7.77 -26.67
N GLU A 96 -3.83 7.40 -25.56
CA GLU A 96 -4.62 6.17 -25.49
C GLU A 96 -5.92 6.25 -26.28
N GLU A 97 -6.53 7.43 -26.41
CA GLU A 97 -7.67 7.68 -27.30
C GLU A 97 -7.28 7.45 -28.77
N GLU A 98 -6.15 8.00 -29.21
CA GLU A 98 -5.64 7.77 -30.59
C GLU A 98 -5.31 6.29 -30.84
N ARG A 99 -4.73 5.60 -29.84
CA ARG A 99 -4.48 4.15 -29.94
C ARG A 99 -5.78 3.35 -30.02
N GLU A 100 -6.79 3.72 -29.25
CA GLU A 100 -8.11 3.08 -29.28
C GLU A 100 -8.77 3.24 -30.66
N GLU A 101 -8.68 4.43 -31.26
CA GLU A 101 -9.16 4.69 -32.64
C GLU A 101 -8.44 3.83 -33.69
N LEU A 102 -7.15 3.59 -33.49
CA LEU A 102 -6.32 2.74 -34.36
C LEU A 102 -6.49 1.23 -34.07
N GLY A 103 -7.25 0.86 -33.03
CA GLY A 103 -7.45 -0.53 -32.61
C GLY A 103 -6.24 -1.15 -31.89
N ASP A 104 -5.31 -0.32 -31.43
CA ASP A 104 -4.14 -0.74 -30.66
C ASP A 104 -4.51 -1.13 -29.23
N LYS A 105 -3.70 -2.01 -28.63
CA LYS A 105 -3.85 -2.38 -27.22
C LYS A 105 -3.33 -1.26 -26.32
N PRO A 106 -3.97 -1.04 -25.15
CA PRO A 106 -3.53 -0.03 -24.22
C PRO A 106 -2.14 -0.35 -23.67
N VAL A 107 -1.37 0.70 -23.35
CA VAL A 107 -0.03 0.55 -22.76
C VAL A 107 0.08 1.23 -21.41
N LYS A 108 1.10 0.84 -20.65
CA LYS A 108 1.41 1.47 -19.37
C LYS A 108 2.23 2.75 -19.57
N TYR A 109 2.02 3.75 -18.73
CA TYR A 109 2.81 4.98 -18.62
C TYR A 109 3.23 5.15 -17.17
N HIS A 110 4.51 5.40 -16.93
CA HIS A 110 5.10 5.56 -15.59
C HIS A 110 4.69 4.43 -14.62
N GLY A 111 4.66 3.19 -15.13
CA GLY A 111 4.26 1.99 -14.38
C GLY A 111 2.75 1.81 -14.19
N LYS A 112 1.93 2.76 -14.62
CA LYS A 112 0.48 2.81 -14.38
C LYS A 112 -0.32 2.54 -15.66
N TRP A 113 -1.53 2.01 -15.48
CA TRP A 113 -2.49 1.87 -16.56
C TRP A 113 -3.26 3.19 -16.74
N PRO A 114 -3.77 3.47 -17.96
CA PRO A 114 -4.44 4.72 -18.27
C PRO A 114 -5.88 4.73 -17.75
N PHE A 115 -6.04 4.89 -16.44
CA PHE A 115 -7.35 5.00 -15.80
C PHE A 115 -7.89 6.42 -15.91
N ARG A 116 -9.19 6.56 -16.19
CA ARG A 116 -9.87 7.86 -16.16
C ARG A 116 -10.23 8.23 -14.72
N ARG A 117 -9.74 9.39 -14.26
CA ARG A 117 -10.10 10.01 -12.97
C ARG A 117 -11.58 10.37 -12.95
N VAL A 118 -12.25 10.12 -11.82
CA VAL A 118 -13.66 10.49 -11.60
C VAL A 118 -13.77 11.32 -10.32
N TYR A 119 -14.33 12.53 -10.39
CA TYR A 119 -14.40 13.48 -9.27
C TYR A 119 -13.06 13.75 -8.54
N GLY A 120 -11.94 13.65 -9.28
CA GLY A 120 -10.59 13.84 -8.72
C GLY A 120 -9.98 12.61 -8.05
N ILE A 121 -10.69 11.47 -8.01
CA ILE A 121 -10.18 10.18 -7.57
C ILE A 121 -9.48 9.48 -8.73
N GLN A 122 -8.26 8.99 -8.50
CA GLN A 122 -7.48 8.29 -9.52
C GLN A 122 -8.06 6.91 -9.88
N GLU A 123 -8.37 6.09 -8.87
CA GLU A 123 -8.86 4.73 -9.07
C GLU A 123 -10.13 4.46 -8.24
N PRO A 124 -11.31 4.87 -8.73
CA PRO A 124 -12.54 4.85 -7.92
C PRO A 124 -12.95 3.45 -7.46
N VAL A 125 -12.73 2.43 -8.28
CA VAL A 125 -13.03 1.04 -7.92
C VAL A 125 -12.08 0.52 -6.84
N SER A 126 -10.78 0.80 -6.96
CA SER A 126 -9.77 0.43 -5.96
C SER A 126 -10.07 1.10 -4.61
N VAL A 127 -10.42 2.40 -4.62
CA VAL A 127 -10.83 3.13 -3.41
C VAL A 127 -12.07 2.52 -2.75
N ALA A 128 -13.09 2.18 -3.54
CA ALA A 128 -14.30 1.55 -3.02
C ALA A 128 -13.99 0.20 -2.36
N LEU A 129 -13.21 -0.66 -3.01
CA LEU A 129 -12.80 -1.96 -2.47
C LEU A 129 -11.94 -1.83 -1.21
N ALA A 130 -11.01 -0.88 -1.18
CA ALA A 130 -10.18 -0.61 0.00
C ALA A 130 -11.03 -0.12 1.18
N THR A 131 -11.97 0.79 0.92
CA THR A 131 -12.90 1.31 1.95
C THR A 131 -13.81 0.22 2.50
N LEU A 132 -14.33 -0.66 1.64
CA LEU A 132 -15.10 -1.83 2.06
C LEU A 132 -14.27 -2.77 2.94
N ASN A 133 -13.01 -3.03 2.55
CA ASN A 133 -12.11 -3.83 3.39
C ASN A 133 -11.84 -3.19 4.74
N LEU A 134 -11.61 -1.86 4.78
CA LEU A 134 -11.46 -1.10 6.02
C LEU A 134 -12.68 -1.26 6.94
N ALA A 135 -13.89 -1.12 6.38
CA ALA A 135 -15.14 -1.30 7.11
C ALA A 135 -15.27 -2.72 7.68
N MET A 136 -14.89 -3.74 6.90
CA MET A 136 -14.89 -5.13 7.36
C MET A 136 -13.88 -5.37 8.49
N GLN A 137 -12.67 -4.80 8.42
CA GLN A 137 -11.70 -4.89 9.51
C GLN A 137 -12.19 -4.20 10.78
N PHE A 138 -12.77 -3.01 10.65
CA PHE A 138 -13.35 -2.27 11.76
C PHE A 138 -14.48 -3.07 12.42
N HIS A 139 -15.42 -3.58 11.62
CA HIS A 139 -16.52 -4.40 12.11
C HIS A 139 -16.01 -5.68 12.83
N GLY A 140 -15.00 -6.35 12.26
CA GLY A 140 -14.38 -7.52 12.88
C GLY A 140 -13.70 -7.20 14.21
N TRP A 141 -12.98 -6.08 14.30
CA TRP A 141 -12.33 -5.63 15.52
C TRP A 141 -13.34 -5.26 16.62
N VAL A 142 -14.41 -4.53 16.28
CA VAL A 142 -15.51 -4.20 17.22
C VAL A 142 -16.24 -5.47 17.68
N SER A 143 -16.52 -6.40 16.76
CA SER A 143 -17.14 -7.68 17.11
C SER A 143 -16.28 -8.49 18.10
N PHE A 144 -14.97 -8.49 17.91
CA PHE A 144 -14.02 -9.13 18.82
C PHE A 144 -13.98 -8.44 20.20
N LEU A 145 -13.99 -7.11 20.24
CA LEU A 145 -14.11 -6.34 21.48
C LEU A 145 -15.38 -6.72 22.24
N ILE A 146 -16.53 -6.72 21.57
CA ILE A 146 -17.81 -7.06 22.18
C ILE A 146 -17.78 -8.48 22.76
N LEU A 147 -17.21 -9.45 22.03
CA LEU A 147 -17.05 -10.82 22.51
C LEU A 147 -16.22 -10.89 23.80
N LEU A 148 -15.10 -10.16 23.85
CA LEU A 148 -14.21 -10.16 25.01
C LEU A 148 -14.82 -9.52 26.26
N TYR A 149 -15.54 -8.41 26.11
CA TYR A 149 -16.07 -7.66 27.24
C TYR A 149 -17.44 -8.16 27.73
N TYR A 150 -18.29 -8.66 26.83
CA TYR A 150 -19.69 -8.97 27.16
C TYR A 150 -20.03 -10.45 27.18
N LYS A 151 -19.23 -11.32 26.54
CA LYS A 151 -19.57 -12.74 26.37
C LYS A 151 -18.59 -13.68 27.06
N LEU A 152 -17.33 -13.29 27.23
CA LEU A 152 -16.32 -14.13 27.87
C LEU A 152 -16.21 -13.82 29.37
N PRO A 153 -16.18 -14.85 30.24
CA PRO A 153 -15.95 -14.65 31.66
C PRO A 153 -14.54 -14.09 31.90
N LEU A 154 -14.47 -12.98 32.63
CA LEU A 154 -13.19 -12.42 33.09
C LEU A 154 -12.60 -13.32 34.16
N ARG A 155 -11.27 -13.54 34.14
CA ARG A 155 -10.59 -14.24 35.23
C ARG A 155 -10.66 -13.40 36.53
N PRO A 156 -10.52 -14.02 37.71
CA PRO A 156 -10.53 -13.30 39.00
C PRO A 156 -9.49 -12.18 39.11
N ASP A 157 -8.40 -12.26 38.34
CA ASP A 157 -7.34 -11.26 38.23
C ASP A 157 -7.65 -10.12 37.22
N ARG A 158 -8.91 -10.03 36.75
CA ARG A 158 -9.39 -9.12 35.70
C ARG A 158 -8.69 -9.27 34.33
N LYS A 159 -7.94 -10.35 34.10
CA LYS A 159 -7.35 -10.63 32.78
C LYS A 159 -8.35 -11.38 31.90
N THR A 160 -8.27 -11.13 30.59
CA THR A 160 -9.05 -11.87 29.59
C THR A 160 -8.64 -13.34 29.58
N PHE A 161 -9.60 -14.26 29.45
CA PHE A 161 -9.30 -15.71 29.36
C PHE A 161 -8.40 -16.06 28.16
N TYR A 162 -8.47 -15.23 27.11
CA TYR A 162 -7.70 -15.41 25.90
C TYR A 162 -6.37 -14.63 25.95
N GLU A 163 -5.26 -15.37 26.04
CA GLU A 163 -3.91 -14.81 26.24
C GLU A 163 -3.38 -14.01 25.03
N TYR A 164 -3.95 -14.21 23.85
CA TYR A 164 -3.55 -13.50 22.62
C TYR A 164 -4.39 -12.25 22.36
N THR A 165 -5.19 -11.80 23.33
CA THR A 165 -6.09 -10.66 23.17
C THR A 165 -5.35 -9.40 22.73
N GLY A 166 -4.24 -9.05 23.39
CA GLY A 166 -3.45 -7.87 23.03
C GLY A 166 -2.93 -7.91 21.59
N LEU A 167 -2.47 -9.08 21.13
CA LEU A 167 -1.95 -9.23 19.77
C LEU A 167 -3.05 -9.02 18.70
N TRP A 168 -4.28 -9.45 18.96
CA TRP A 168 -5.39 -9.20 18.04
C TRP A 168 -5.82 -7.74 17.97
N HIS A 169 -5.70 -6.99 19.08
CA HIS A 169 -5.94 -5.55 19.04
C HIS A 169 -4.90 -4.84 18.17
N ILE A 170 -3.63 -5.21 18.32
CA ILE A 170 -2.55 -4.68 17.48
C ILE A 170 -2.79 -5.05 16.01
N TYR A 171 -3.17 -6.30 15.72
CA TYR A 171 -3.54 -6.73 14.36
C TYR A 171 -4.65 -5.86 13.78
N GLY A 172 -5.75 -5.67 14.51
CA GLY A 172 -6.90 -4.88 14.04
C GLY A 172 -6.52 -3.44 13.73
N ILE A 173 -5.72 -2.81 14.60
CA ILE A 173 -5.23 -1.44 14.40
C ILE A 173 -4.32 -1.34 13.16
N LEU A 174 -3.36 -2.27 13.01
CA LEU A 174 -2.47 -2.29 11.86
C LEU A 174 -3.21 -2.58 10.55
N ALA A 175 -4.21 -3.47 10.58
CA ALA A 175 -5.03 -3.79 9.43
C ALA A 175 -5.84 -2.58 8.99
N MET A 176 -6.52 -1.90 9.93
CA MET A 176 -7.25 -0.67 9.62
C MET A 176 -6.33 0.44 9.09
N ASN A 177 -5.13 0.59 9.66
CA ASN A 177 -4.14 1.55 9.17
C ASN A 177 -3.71 1.25 7.72
N ALA A 178 -3.44 -0.02 7.41
CA ALA A 178 -3.04 -0.43 6.06
C ALA A 178 -4.14 -0.16 5.02
N TRP A 179 -5.39 -0.55 5.31
CA TRP A 179 -6.49 -0.32 4.38
C TRP A 179 -6.87 1.16 4.25
N PHE A 180 -6.67 1.95 5.31
CA PHE A 180 -6.83 3.39 5.25
C PHE A 180 -5.82 4.03 4.29
N TRP A 181 -4.52 3.76 4.44
CA TRP A 181 -3.51 4.30 3.53
C TRP A 181 -3.64 3.77 2.12
N ASN A 182 -4.07 2.52 1.94
CA ASN A 182 -4.39 1.98 0.63
C ASN A 182 -5.52 2.75 -0.06
N ALA A 183 -6.62 3.03 0.65
CA ALA A 183 -7.71 3.85 0.12
C ALA A 183 -7.25 5.28 -0.21
N VAL A 184 -6.43 5.89 0.65
CA VAL A 184 -5.87 7.22 0.41
C VAL A 184 -4.95 7.23 -0.81
N PHE A 185 -4.07 6.24 -0.96
CA PHE A 185 -3.15 6.11 -2.10
C PHE A 185 -3.91 5.97 -3.43
N HIS A 186 -4.88 5.06 -3.52
CA HIS A 186 -5.71 4.91 -4.72
C HIS A 186 -6.61 6.13 -5.00
N SER A 187 -6.87 6.97 -4.00
CA SER A 187 -7.57 8.23 -4.19
C SER A 187 -6.66 9.31 -4.78
N ARG A 188 -5.45 9.45 -4.20
CA ARG A 188 -4.49 10.49 -4.52
C ARG A 188 -3.09 9.90 -4.41
N ASP A 189 -2.51 9.65 -5.56
CA ASP A 189 -1.19 9.07 -5.72
C ASP A 189 -0.14 10.17 -5.73
N VAL A 190 0.57 10.30 -4.61
CA VAL A 190 1.72 11.20 -4.41
C VAL A 190 2.77 10.44 -3.61
N ASP A 191 4.04 10.84 -3.72
CA ASP A 191 5.17 10.16 -3.07
C ASP A 191 4.94 9.84 -1.59
N LEU A 192 4.25 10.75 -0.87
CA LEU A 192 3.91 10.55 0.54
C LEU A 192 2.88 9.43 0.75
N THR A 193 1.77 9.44 0.00
CA THR A 193 0.69 8.45 0.16
C THR A 193 1.15 7.07 -0.30
N GLU A 194 1.99 7.02 -1.34
CA GLU A 194 2.64 5.80 -1.80
C GLU A 194 3.52 5.19 -0.71
N LYS A 195 4.42 5.99 -0.13
CA LYS A 195 5.30 5.54 0.96
C LYS A 195 4.51 5.02 2.15
N LEU A 196 3.41 5.68 2.51
CA LEU A 196 2.58 5.28 3.65
C LEU A 196 1.77 4.01 3.38
N ASP A 197 1.25 3.82 2.15
CA ASP A 197 0.58 2.58 1.76
C ASP A 197 1.55 1.39 1.84
N TYR A 198 2.72 1.49 1.22
CA TYR A 198 3.72 0.43 1.29
C TYR A 198 4.20 0.15 2.72
N SER A 199 4.49 1.20 3.49
CA SER A 199 4.98 1.06 4.87
C SER A 199 3.93 0.37 5.75
N SER A 200 2.66 0.76 5.61
CA SER A 200 1.56 0.18 6.39
C SER A 200 1.24 -1.26 5.96
N GLY A 201 1.29 -1.57 4.66
CA GLY A 201 1.16 -2.93 4.14
C GLY A 201 2.27 -3.86 4.64
N VAL A 202 3.53 -3.41 4.59
CA VAL A 202 4.69 -4.15 5.11
C VAL A 202 4.59 -4.37 6.62
N ALA A 203 4.17 -3.35 7.38
CA ALA A 203 3.95 -3.47 8.83
C ALA A 203 2.87 -4.51 9.16
N LEU A 204 1.74 -4.50 8.44
CA LEU A 204 0.68 -5.48 8.60
C LEU A 204 1.15 -6.91 8.28
N LEU A 205 1.86 -7.09 7.15
CA LEU A 205 2.40 -8.40 6.75
C LEU A 205 3.41 -8.93 7.77
N GLY A 206 4.33 -8.09 8.21
CA GLY A 206 5.32 -8.41 9.23
C GLY A 206 4.68 -8.83 10.55
N PHE A 207 3.68 -8.08 11.02
CA PHE A 207 2.94 -8.41 12.23
C PHE A 207 2.13 -9.70 12.08
N THR A 208 1.53 -9.92 10.90
CA THR A 208 0.78 -11.16 10.61
C THR A 208 1.69 -12.38 10.65
N LEU A 209 2.93 -12.27 10.15
CA LEU A 209 3.93 -13.33 10.26
C LEU A 209 4.28 -13.63 11.72
N ILE A 210 4.52 -12.60 12.54
CA ILE A 210 4.77 -12.76 13.99
C ILE A 210 3.57 -13.47 14.64
N LEU A 211 2.36 -12.98 14.41
CA LEU A 211 1.14 -13.56 14.97
C LEU A 211 0.97 -15.03 14.55
N ALA A 212 1.24 -15.36 13.29
CA ALA A 212 1.16 -16.72 12.76
C ALA A 212 2.15 -17.67 13.44
N ILE A 213 3.40 -17.25 13.63
CA ILE A 213 4.42 -18.04 14.34
C ILE A 213 4.01 -18.27 15.79
N LEU A 214 3.64 -17.21 16.52
CA LEU A 214 3.25 -17.33 17.93
C LEU A 214 2.03 -18.24 18.11
N ARG A 215 1.07 -18.18 17.18
CA ARG A 215 -0.10 -19.07 17.13
C ARG A 215 0.24 -20.51 16.80
N ALA A 216 1.03 -20.74 15.75
CA ALA A 216 1.35 -22.07 15.26
C ALA A 216 2.14 -22.88 16.30
N PHE A 217 3.06 -22.23 17.02
CA PHE A 217 3.84 -22.85 18.09
C PHE A 217 3.19 -22.71 19.49
N ASN A 218 1.99 -22.13 19.58
CA ASN A 218 1.26 -21.87 20.83
C ASN A 218 2.17 -21.29 21.93
N VAL A 219 2.93 -20.25 21.59
CA VAL A 219 3.91 -19.61 22.50
C VAL A 219 3.17 -18.76 23.50
N ARG A 220 3.12 -19.22 24.76
CA ARG A 220 2.43 -18.54 25.87
C ARG A 220 3.36 -17.70 26.74
N ASP A 221 4.63 -18.10 26.81
CA ASP A 221 5.62 -17.36 27.60
C ASP A 221 5.93 -16.00 26.96
N GLU A 222 5.85 -14.94 27.77
CA GLU A 222 6.01 -13.57 27.29
C GLU A 222 7.47 -13.27 26.86
N ALA A 223 8.46 -13.86 27.53
CA ALA A 223 9.86 -13.70 27.14
C ALA A 223 10.12 -14.37 25.78
N ALA A 224 9.61 -15.58 25.56
CA ALA A 224 9.67 -16.26 24.27
C ALA A 224 8.97 -15.48 23.15
N ARG A 225 7.81 -14.86 23.43
CA ARG A 225 7.14 -13.98 22.45
C ARG A 225 8.02 -12.82 22.04
N VAL A 226 8.66 -12.14 23.00
CA VAL A 226 9.57 -11.02 22.72
C VAL A 226 10.80 -11.49 21.95
N MET A 227 11.40 -12.62 22.32
CA MET A 227 12.57 -13.19 21.63
C MET A 227 12.28 -13.52 20.16
N ILE A 228 11.07 -13.99 19.84
CA ILE A 228 10.64 -14.28 18.46
C ILE A 228 10.27 -12.99 17.72
N ALA A 229 9.51 -12.09 18.36
CA ALA A 229 8.98 -10.89 17.71
C ALA A 229 10.07 -9.84 17.44
N ALA A 230 11.02 -9.64 18.35
CA ALA A 230 12.06 -8.60 18.24
C ALA A 230 12.89 -8.65 16.94
N PRO A 231 13.47 -9.79 16.52
CA PRO A 231 14.23 -9.85 15.28
C PRO A 231 13.36 -9.61 14.04
N LEU A 232 12.11 -10.10 14.04
CA LEU A 232 11.17 -9.88 12.94
C LEU A 232 10.73 -8.41 12.86
N MET A 233 10.45 -7.78 14.00
CA MET A 233 10.15 -6.35 14.07
C MET A 233 11.33 -5.50 13.61
N ALA A 234 12.56 -5.86 13.98
CA ALA A 234 13.76 -5.17 13.51
C ALA A 234 13.90 -5.28 11.99
N PHE A 235 13.72 -6.48 11.42
CA PHE A 235 13.73 -6.69 9.98
C PHE A 235 12.66 -5.86 9.25
N VAL A 236 11.41 -5.90 9.72
CA VAL A 236 10.29 -5.12 9.16
C VAL A 236 10.59 -3.62 9.22
N THR A 237 11.10 -3.13 10.34
CA THR A 237 11.45 -1.72 10.52
C THR A 237 12.57 -1.31 9.57
N THR A 238 13.65 -2.08 9.48
CA THR A 238 14.73 -1.81 8.53
C THR A 238 14.24 -1.85 7.09
N HIS A 239 13.34 -2.76 6.75
CA HIS A 239 12.75 -2.84 5.41
C HIS A 239 11.87 -1.62 5.09
N ILE A 240 11.04 -1.17 6.03
CA ILE A 240 10.25 0.07 5.89
C ILE A 240 11.18 1.27 5.70
N LEU A 241 12.23 1.39 6.50
CA LEU A 241 13.21 2.48 6.34
C LEU A 241 13.88 2.41 4.96
N TYR A 242 14.28 1.22 4.52
CA TYR A 242 14.84 1.02 3.17
C TYR A 242 13.90 1.53 2.07
N LEU A 243 12.62 1.15 2.13
CA LEU A 243 11.61 1.59 1.16
C LEU A 243 11.36 3.11 1.19
N ASN A 244 11.48 3.76 2.35
CA ASN A 244 11.23 5.21 2.47
C ASN A 244 12.40 6.08 2.03
N PHE A 245 13.64 5.62 2.25
CA PHE A 245 14.87 6.39 2.03
C PHE A 245 15.55 6.11 0.69
N TYR A 246 15.42 4.89 0.15
CA TYR A 246 15.92 4.62 -1.20
C TYR A 246 14.88 5.04 -2.24
N LYS A 247 15.34 5.71 -3.30
CA LYS A 247 14.47 6.03 -4.45
C LYS A 247 13.94 4.72 -5.03
N LEU A 248 12.67 4.45 -4.76
CA LEU A 248 11.92 3.41 -5.42
C LEU A 248 11.61 3.89 -6.84
N ASP A 249 12.52 3.67 -7.78
CA ASP A 249 12.24 3.85 -9.20
C ASP A 249 11.32 2.69 -9.66
N TYR A 250 10.01 2.81 -9.44
CA TYR A 250 8.99 1.87 -9.93
C TYR A 250 8.72 2.03 -11.44
N GLY A 251 9.78 2.00 -12.25
CA GLY A 251 9.64 1.83 -13.71
C GLY A 251 9.20 0.43 -14.14
N ASN A 252 8.90 -0.48 -13.21
CA ASN A 252 8.72 -1.91 -13.49
C ASN A 252 7.26 -2.37 -13.31
N PRO A 253 6.61 -3.02 -14.30
CA PRO A 253 5.17 -3.24 -14.32
C PRO A 253 4.67 -4.45 -13.50
N SER A 254 5.41 -4.95 -12.51
CA SER A 254 5.11 -6.22 -11.82
C SER A 254 4.89 -6.15 -10.29
N SER A 255 4.88 -4.97 -9.65
CA SER A 255 4.68 -4.87 -8.19
C SER A 255 3.21 -4.81 -7.75
N ASN A 256 2.24 -4.60 -8.64
CA ASN A 256 0.81 -4.43 -8.27
C ASN A 256 0.07 -5.74 -7.91
N SER A 257 0.76 -6.83 -7.59
CA SER A 257 0.14 -8.14 -7.33
C SER A 257 0.15 -8.60 -5.87
N LEU A 258 0.59 -7.77 -4.91
CA LEU A 258 0.71 -8.21 -3.50
C LEU A 258 -0.54 -7.96 -2.62
N HIS A 259 -1.66 -7.50 -3.19
CA HIS A 259 -2.89 -7.23 -2.40
C HIS A 259 -3.98 -8.31 -2.50
N LEU A 260 -3.81 -9.36 -3.30
CA LEU A 260 -4.83 -10.42 -3.47
C LEU A 260 -4.67 -11.63 -2.52
N LEU A 261 -3.57 -11.73 -1.76
CA LEU A 261 -3.31 -12.90 -0.90
C LEU A 261 -3.94 -12.86 0.50
N ASN A 262 -4.54 -11.74 0.92
CA ASN A 262 -5.09 -11.61 2.28
C ASN A 262 -6.61 -11.88 2.41
N LEU A 263 -7.35 -12.05 1.31
CA LEU A 263 -8.79 -12.32 1.37
C LEU A 263 -9.12 -13.74 1.86
N CYS A 264 -8.31 -14.74 1.50
CA CYS A 264 -8.56 -16.14 1.90
C CYS A 264 -8.24 -16.43 3.38
N SER A 265 -7.21 -15.78 3.93
CA SER A 265 -6.77 -16.05 5.31
C SER A 265 -7.77 -15.53 6.35
N ILE A 266 -8.48 -14.45 6.06
CA ILE A 266 -9.40 -13.78 7.00
C ILE A 266 -10.72 -14.56 7.09
N ILE A 267 -11.33 -14.96 5.97
CA ILE A 267 -12.59 -15.72 5.99
C ILE A 267 -12.41 -17.11 6.62
N HIS A 268 -11.26 -17.74 6.44
CA HIS A 268 -11.00 -19.07 7.01
C HIS A 268 -10.70 -19.03 8.52
N HIS A 269 -10.13 -17.93 9.05
CA HIS A 269 -9.77 -17.86 10.48
C HIS A 269 -10.90 -17.36 11.39
N TYR A 270 -11.74 -16.42 10.92
CA TYR A 270 -12.85 -15.88 11.72
C TYR A 270 -14.03 -16.85 11.83
N THR A 271 -14.23 -17.74 10.85
CA THR A 271 -15.26 -18.80 10.90
C THR A 271 -14.87 -19.97 11.80
N LYS A 272 -13.58 -20.20 12.06
CA LYS A 272 -13.07 -21.27 12.93
C LYS A 272 -12.90 -20.89 14.40
N LEU A 273 -12.86 -19.60 14.74
CA LEU A 273 -12.75 -19.14 16.14
C LEU A 273 -13.90 -19.61 17.05
N PRO A 274 -15.18 -19.60 16.63
CA PRO A 274 -16.27 -20.13 17.46
C PRO A 274 -16.20 -21.66 17.65
N ALA A 275 -15.62 -22.40 16.70
CA ALA A 275 -15.53 -23.86 16.78
C ALA A 275 -14.49 -24.34 17.81
N GLN A 276 -13.37 -23.63 17.97
CA GLN A 276 -12.35 -24.02 18.95
C GLN A 276 -12.70 -23.63 20.40
N LEU A 277 -13.52 -22.60 20.60
CA LEU A 277 -14.02 -22.22 21.93
C LEU A 277 -15.02 -23.24 22.49
N HIS A 278 -15.81 -23.90 21.63
CA HIS A 278 -16.74 -24.94 22.07
C HIS A 278 -16.04 -26.24 22.51
N LEU A 279 -14.91 -26.62 21.91
CA LEU A 279 -14.17 -27.85 22.27
C LEU A 279 -13.39 -27.71 23.60
N GLY A 280 -13.03 -26.50 24.01
CA GLY A 280 -12.35 -26.24 25.29
C GLY A 280 -13.25 -26.30 26.53
N SER A 281 -14.58 -26.28 26.36
CA SER A 281 -15.55 -26.25 27.46
C SER A 281 -16.08 -27.63 27.88
N TYR A 282 -15.80 -28.70 27.13
CA TYR A 282 -16.27 -30.07 27.45
C TYR A 282 -15.20 -30.98 28.08
N GLY A 283 -14.01 -30.45 28.40
CA GLY A 283 -12.86 -31.25 28.84
C GLY A 283 -12.52 -31.19 30.34
N ILE A 284 -13.38 -30.62 31.20
CA ILE A 284 -13.11 -30.56 32.64
C ILE A 284 -14.43 -30.71 33.41
N LEU A 285 -14.68 -31.91 33.91
CA LEU A 285 -15.36 -32.26 35.17
C LEU A 285 -15.13 -33.79 35.38
N PRO A 286 -15.00 -34.23 36.64
CA PRO A 286 -13.97 -35.17 37.12
C PRO A 286 -14.01 -36.59 36.57
#